data_AF-A0A964N8T9-F1
#
_entry.id   AF-A0A964N8T9-F1
#
_cell.length_a   1.000
_cell.length_b   1.000
_cell.length_c   1.000
_cell.angle_alpha   90.00
_cell.angle_beta   90.00
_cell.angle_gamma   90.00
#
_symmetry.space_group_name_H-M   'P 1'
#
loop_
_entity.id
_entity.type
_entity.pdbx_description
1 polymer ?
#
loop_
_entity_poly.entity_id
_entity_poly.type
_entity_poly.pdbx_seq_one_letter_code
_entity_poly.pdbx_strand_id
1 'polypeptide(L)'
;ARIRACRGRCRDRADRPGPLAHRRQREEAVAAAAREGTSGQAVTPFVLAYLHEHSDGETRRVNRDLIVANAGLAGAIASAYATL
;
A
#
# COMPACT_ATOMS: atom_id res chain seq x y z
N ALA A 1 17.86 32.87 0.24
CA ALA A 1 17.61 31.85 1.28
C ALA A 1 17.22 30.52 0.61
N ARG A 2 18.20 29.64 0.39
CA ARG A 2 17.98 28.28 -0.15
C ARG A 2 17.76 27.32 1.01
N ILE A 3 16.51 27.11 1.40
CA ILE A 3 16.19 26.07 2.38
C ILE A 3 16.21 24.72 1.66
N ARG A 4 17.29 24.00 1.95
CA ARG A 4 17.48 22.57 1.70
C ARG A 4 16.34 21.79 2.37
N ALA A 5 15.45 21.18 1.58
CA ALA A 5 14.51 20.17 2.06
C ALA A 5 14.20 19.13 0.98
N CYS A 6 15.23 18.52 0.41
CA CYS A 6 15.10 17.26 -0.34
C CYS A 6 16.18 16.30 0.18
N ARG A 7 15.90 15.66 1.32
CA ARG A 7 16.72 14.56 1.86
C ARG A 7 15.84 13.34 2.22
N GLY A 8 15.02 12.88 1.27
CA GLY A 8 14.41 11.54 1.42
C GLY A 8 13.06 11.27 0.76
N ARG A 9 12.46 12.20 -0.01
CA ARG A 9 11.12 12.01 -0.62
C ARG A 9 11.07 12.28 -2.12
N CYS A 10 12.06 11.80 -2.86
CA CYS A 10 12.00 11.76 -4.32
C CYS A 10 12.03 10.29 -4.75
N ARG A 11 10.92 9.58 -4.57
CA ARG A 11 10.62 8.46 -5.47
C ARG A 11 9.70 9.00 -6.54
N ASP A 12 10.12 8.83 -7.77
CA ASP A 12 9.35 9.28 -8.91
C ASP A 12 8.05 8.47 -8.98
N ARG A 13 6.96 9.08 -9.47
CA ARG A 13 5.72 8.29 -9.71
C ARG A 13 5.97 7.10 -10.65
N ALA A 14 7.02 7.19 -11.46
CA ALA A 14 7.48 6.17 -12.39
C ALA A 14 7.95 4.86 -11.73
N ASP A 15 8.36 4.86 -10.45
CA ASP A 15 8.82 3.65 -9.75
C ASP A 15 7.68 2.76 -9.23
N ARG A 16 6.42 3.18 -9.36
CA ARG A 16 5.27 2.36 -8.94
C ARG A 16 4.94 1.34 -10.03
N PRO A 17 4.65 0.07 -9.66
CA PRO A 17 4.12 -0.88 -10.61
C PRO A 17 2.87 -0.31 -11.28
N GLY A 18 2.81 -0.43 -12.61
CA GLY A 18 1.71 0.11 -13.40
C GLY A 18 0.36 -0.51 -13.00
N PRO A 19 -0.77 0.17 -13.30
CA PRO A 19 -2.11 -0.26 -12.87
C PRO A 19 -2.47 -1.71 -13.27
N LEU A 20 -1.95 -2.18 -14.40
CA LEU A 20 -2.21 -3.51 -14.95
C LEU A 20 -1.42 -4.61 -14.24
N ALA A 21 -0.18 -4.33 -13.82
CA ALA A 21 0.66 -5.29 -13.09
C ALA A 21 0.05 -5.61 -11.72
N HIS A 22 -0.39 -4.58 -11.00
CA HIS A 22 -1.06 -4.75 -9.70
C HIS A 22 -2.40 -5.48 -9.84
N ARG A 23 -3.14 -5.22 -10.93
CA ARG A 23 -4.40 -5.92 -11.21
C ARG A 23 -4.17 -7.42 -11.44
N ARG A 24 -3.17 -7.78 -12.24
CA ARG A 24 -2.82 -9.17 -12.51
C ARG A 24 -2.47 -9.93 -11.23
N GLN A 25 -1.62 -9.36 -10.38
CA GLN A 25 -1.24 -9.98 -9.09
C GLN A 25 -2.44 -10.20 -8.17
N ARG A 26 -3.42 -9.27 -8.16
CA ARG A 26 -4.66 -9.44 -7.39
C ARG A 26 -5.53 -10.56 -7.94
N GLU A 27 -5.67 -10.65 -9.26
CA GLU A 27 -6.44 -11.71 -9.90
C GLU A 27 -5.80 -13.09 -9.64
N GLU A 28 -4.47 -13.19 -9.69
CA GLU A 28 -3.72 -14.40 -9.33
C GLU A 28 -3.92 -14.79 -7.85
N ALA A 29 -3.88 -13.82 -6.93
CA ALA A 29 -4.08 -14.05 -5.51
C ALA A 29 -5.50 -14.55 -5.18
N VAL A 30 -6.51 -13.99 -5.85
CA VAL A 30 -7.91 -14.43 -5.70
C VAL A 30 -8.10 -15.84 -6.28
N ALA A 31 -7.49 -16.13 -7.43
CA ALA A 31 -7.51 -17.47 -8.00
C ALA A 31 -6.81 -18.50 -7.08
N ALA A 32 -5.70 -18.12 -6.44
CA ALA A 32 -5.04 -18.96 -5.44
C ALA A 32 -5.93 -19.26 -4.24
N ALA A 33 -6.62 -18.25 -3.69
CA ALA A 33 -7.56 -18.43 -2.59
C ALA A 33 -8.69 -19.42 -2.95
N ALA A 34 -9.21 -19.33 -4.18
CA ALA A 34 -10.24 -20.23 -4.69
C ALA A 34 -9.73 -21.67 -4.81
N ARG A 35 -8.50 -21.88 -5.32
CA ARG A 35 -7.88 -23.22 -5.42
C ARG A 35 -7.67 -23.87 -4.06
N GLU A 36 -7.35 -23.08 -3.03
CA GLU A 36 -7.16 -23.56 -1.66
C GLU A 36 -8.47 -23.68 -0.85
N GLY A 37 -9.62 -23.38 -1.46
CA GLY A 37 -10.92 -23.43 -0.77
C GLY A 37 -11.07 -22.37 0.33
N THR A 38 -10.24 -21.32 0.33
CA THR A 38 -10.33 -20.23 1.30
C THR A 38 -11.60 -19.42 1.06
N SER A 39 -12.41 -19.22 2.11
CA SER A 39 -13.70 -18.54 2.01
C SER A 39 -13.99 -17.65 3.22
N GLY A 40 -15.02 -16.80 3.09
CA GLY A 40 -15.45 -15.89 4.17
C GLY A 40 -14.37 -14.89 4.59
N GLN A 41 -14.27 -14.63 5.89
CA GLN A 41 -13.34 -13.63 6.44
C GLN A 41 -11.86 -14.00 6.25
N ALA A 42 -11.55 -15.26 5.94
CA ALA A 42 -10.19 -15.73 5.70
C ALA A 42 -9.62 -15.29 4.34
N VAL A 43 -10.47 -14.88 3.39
CA VAL A 43 -10.04 -14.49 2.03
C VAL A 43 -9.10 -13.28 2.05
N THR A 44 -9.41 -12.26 2.86
CA THR A 44 -8.58 -11.03 2.88
C THR A 44 -7.19 -11.27 3.47
N PRO A 45 -7.04 -11.94 4.64
CA PRO A 45 -5.73 -12.33 5.15
C PRO A 45 -4.92 -13.15 4.15
N PHE A 46 -5.55 -14.13 3.48
CA PHE A 46 -4.89 -14.97 2.47
C PHE A 46 -4.37 -14.15 1.28
N VAL A 47 -5.24 -13.35 0.65
CA VAL A 47 -4.88 -12.56 -0.53
C VAL A 47 -3.76 -11.58 -0.20
N LEU A 48 -3.80 -10.95 0.98
CA LEU A 48 -2.74 -10.03 1.40
C LEU A 48 -1.41 -10.76 1.62
N ALA A 49 -1.41 -11.94 2.25
CA ALA A 49 -0.22 -12.76 2.42
C ALA A 49 0.39 -13.17 1.07
N TYR A 50 -0.45 -13.67 0.15
CA TYR A 50 -0.03 -14.03 -1.21
C TYR A 50 0.65 -12.85 -1.92
N LEU A 51 0.03 -11.67 -1.89
CA LEU A 51 0.60 -10.47 -2.50
C LEU A 51 1.91 -10.04 -1.84
N HIS A 52 2.07 -10.25 -0.54
CA HIS A 52 3.31 -9.91 0.18
C HIS A 52 4.46 -10.85 -0.22
N GLU A 53 4.19 -12.13 -0.40
CA GLU A 53 5.18 -13.14 -0.81
C GLU A 53 5.58 -12.98 -2.28
N HIS A 54 4.63 -12.62 -3.15
CA HIS A 54 4.84 -12.55 -4.61
C HIS A 54 5.19 -11.14 -5.13
N SER A 55 5.53 -10.20 -4.24
CA SER A 55 5.92 -8.83 -4.60
C SER A 55 7.35 -8.45 -4.22
N ASP A 56 8.20 -9.42 -3.85
CA ASP A 56 9.58 -9.16 -3.36
C ASP A 56 9.64 -8.10 -2.25
N GLY A 57 8.60 -8.03 -1.40
CA GLY A 57 8.48 -7.05 -0.33
C GLY A 57 8.05 -5.64 -0.76
N GLU A 58 7.83 -5.38 -2.05
CA GLU A 58 7.39 -4.07 -2.56
C GLU A 58 6.00 -3.71 -2.02
N THR A 59 5.06 -4.65 -1.94
CA THR A 59 3.73 -4.39 -1.37
C THR A 59 3.80 -4.02 0.11
N ARG A 60 4.67 -4.66 0.90
CA ARG A 60 4.89 -4.31 2.32
C ARG A 60 5.43 -2.89 2.46
N ARG A 61 6.42 -2.54 1.64
CA ARG A 61 7.04 -1.21 1.66
C ARG A 61 6.04 -0.12 1.31
N VAL A 62 5.29 -0.31 0.22
CA VAL A 62 4.23 0.64 -0.21
C VAL A 62 3.15 0.77 0.85
N ASN A 63 2.73 -0.32 1.48
CA ASN A 63 1.73 -0.30 2.55
C ASN A 63 2.20 0.51 3.76
N ARG A 64 3.45 0.31 4.21
CA ARG A 64 4.06 1.11 5.27
C ARG A 64 4.11 2.59 4.93
N ASP A 65 4.59 2.93 3.74
CA ASP A 65 4.71 4.33 3.30
C ASP A 65 3.31 4.99 3.22
N LEU A 66 2.28 4.23 2.82
CA LEU A 66 0.88 4.67 2.83
C LEU A 66 0.35 4.90 4.25
N ILE A 67 0.64 4.01 5.20
CA ILE A 67 0.24 4.18 6.61
C ILE A 67 0.81 5.48 7.18
N VAL A 68 2.09 5.77 6.94
CA VAL A 68 2.72 7.01 7.39
C VAL A 68 2.08 8.25 6.76
N ALA A 69 1.79 8.19 5.46
CA ALA A 69 1.12 9.30 4.76
C ALA A 69 -0.30 9.54 5.30
N ASN A 70 -1.07 8.47 5.52
CA ASN A 70 -2.43 8.54 6.07
C ASN A 70 -2.42 9.09 7.49
N ALA A 71 -1.48 8.68 8.34
CA ALA A 71 -1.34 9.19 9.70
C ALA A 71 -1.02 10.70 9.71
N GLY A 72 -0.14 11.15 8.81
CA GLY A 72 0.17 12.58 8.65
C GLY A 72 -1.05 13.40 8.21
N LEU A 73 -1.81 12.91 7.24
CA LEU A 73 -3.05 13.55 6.81
C LEU A 73 -4.10 13.59 7.93
N ALA A 74 -4.28 12.49 8.65
CA ALA A 74 -5.20 12.42 9.79
C ALA A 74 -4.83 13.44 10.88
N GLY A 75 -3.54 13.61 11.19
CA GLY A 75 -3.07 14.63 12.12
C GLY A 75 -3.39 16.05 11.67
N ALA A 76 -3.20 16.36 10.38
CA ALA A 76 -3.56 17.65 9.82
C ALA A 76 -5.07 17.93 9.90
N ILE A 77 -5.91 16.93 9.58
CA ILE A 77 -7.37 17.02 9.70
C ILE A 77 -7.77 17.26 11.16
N ALA A 78 -7.23 16.47 12.10
CA ALA A 78 -7.54 16.60 13.51
C ALA A 78 -7.14 17.98 14.08
N SER A 79 -5.97 18.49 13.70
CA SER A 79 -5.51 19.82 14.13
C SER A 79 -6.41 20.94 13.59
N ALA A 80 -6.84 20.86 12.34
CA ALA A 80 -7.75 21.84 11.77
C ALA A 80 -9.14 21.76 12.44
N TYR A 81 -9.61 20.54 12.72
CA TYR A 81 -10.89 20.30 13.36
C TYR A 81 -10.93 20.80 14.81
N ALA A 82 -9.84 20.66 15.56
CA ALA A 82 -9.74 21.11 16.95
C ALA A 82 -9.81 22.64 17.12
N THR A 83 -9.69 23.40 16.03
CA THR A 83 -9.76 24.87 16.02
C THR A 83 -11.05 25.42 15.40
N LEU A 84 -11.98 24.55 15.01
CA LEU A 84 -13.35 24.91 14.60
C LEU A 84 -14.21 25.20 15.83
#